data_AF-A0A506PIU1-F1
#
_entry.id   AF-A0A506PIU1-F1
#
_cell.length_a   1.000
_cell.length_b   1.000
_cell.length_c   1.000
_cell.angle_alpha   90.00
_cell.angle_beta   90.00
_cell.angle_gamma   90.00
#
_symmetry.space_group_name_H-M   'P 1'
#
loop_
_entity.id
_entity.type
_entity.pdbx_description
1 polymer ?
#
loop_
_entity_poly.entity_id
_entity_poly.type
_entity_poly.pdbx_seq_one_letter_code
_entity_poly.pdbx_strand_id
1 'polypeptide(L)'
;MQSLILAIFILISFSLAGQNHEITKEQKIQVEASIKKHFEKLELSEQQKPKFEAIIKRYAIQFIHLQESNQGRLSKYKTYKALSKKRNEEIQTILSISQFEKYVTLQKELQQKMMNKKMN
;
A
#
# COMPACT_ATOMS: atom_id res chain seq x y z
N MET A 1 -19.80 11.09 8.30
CA MET A 1 -18.67 10.51 9.06
C MET A 1 -17.58 10.08 8.08
N GLN A 2 -16.38 10.62 8.30
CA GLN A 2 -15.06 10.09 7.91
C GLN A 2 -14.58 10.22 6.45
N SER A 3 -14.12 11.42 6.13
CA SER A 3 -13.16 11.70 5.05
C SER A 3 -11.72 11.31 5.46
N LEU A 4 -11.31 10.04 5.45
CA LEU A 4 -9.92 9.66 5.82
C LEU A 4 -9.46 8.37 5.15
N ILE A 5 -8.77 8.43 4.01
CA ILE A 5 -7.72 7.45 3.69
C ILE A 5 -6.57 8.16 2.99
N LEU A 6 -5.50 8.33 3.73
CA LEU A 6 -4.25 8.91 3.30
C LEU A 6 -3.20 8.09 4.02
N ALA A 7 -3.06 6.84 3.58
CA ALA A 7 -2.23 5.84 4.23
C ALA A 7 -0.87 5.61 3.54
N ILE A 8 -0.62 6.28 2.42
CA ILE A 8 0.70 6.56 1.84
C ILE A 8 0.52 7.85 1.02
N PHE A 9 0.52 9.02 1.65
CA PHE A 9 1.04 10.21 0.96
C PHE A 9 2.20 10.68 1.81
N ILE A 10 3.40 10.38 1.34
CA ILE A 10 4.47 11.33 1.53
C ILE A 10 4.22 12.42 0.50
N LEU A 11 4.01 13.65 0.99
CA LEU A 11 4.00 14.88 0.22
C LEU A 11 5.29 14.95 -0.61
N ILE A 12 5.21 14.67 -1.89
CA ILE A 12 6.18 15.17 -2.86
C ILE A 12 5.36 15.86 -3.95
N SER A 13 5.03 17.11 -3.67
CA SER A 13 4.69 18.06 -4.71
C SER A 13 6.00 18.41 -5.42
N PHE A 14 6.32 17.73 -6.51
CA PHE A 14 7.27 18.26 -7.48
C PHE A 14 6.71 17.98 -8.87
N SER A 15 6.17 19.04 -9.47
CA SER A 15 5.88 19.09 -10.89
C SER A 15 7.20 18.99 -11.65
N LEU A 16 7.50 17.84 -12.25
CA LEU A 16 8.39 17.79 -13.41
C LEU A 16 7.88 16.75 -14.40
N ALA A 17 7.60 17.28 -15.59
CA ALA A 17 7.50 16.67 -16.92
C ALA A 17 7.67 15.14 -17.03
N GLY A 18 6.72 14.54 -17.75
CA GLY A 18 6.71 13.12 -18.04
C GLY A 18 7.98 12.63 -18.72
N GLN A 19 8.45 11.46 -18.26
CA GLN A 19 9.32 10.53 -18.97
C GLN A 19 9.38 9.25 -18.14
N ASN A 20 8.96 8.12 -18.72
CA ASN A 20 9.07 6.73 -18.23
C ASN A 20 8.75 6.48 -16.74
N HIS A 21 7.59 5.84 -16.47
CA HIS A 21 7.12 5.49 -15.12
C HIS A 21 7.96 4.35 -14.51
N GLU A 22 9.24 4.60 -14.24
CA GLU A 22 10.05 3.74 -13.39
C GLU A 22 9.93 4.20 -11.94
N ILE A 23 9.66 3.24 -11.04
CA ILE A 23 9.66 3.46 -9.59
C ILE A 23 11.02 4.06 -9.18
N THR A 24 11.03 5.16 -8.43
CA THR A 24 12.28 5.78 -7.94
C THR A 24 13.01 4.85 -6.97
N LYS A 25 14.32 5.08 -6.75
CA LYS A 25 15.11 4.27 -5.79
C LYS A 25 14.52 4.33 -4.39
N GLU A 26 14.05 5.49 -3.97
CA GLU A 26 13.45 5.73 -2.66
C GLU A 26 12.12 4.98 -2.53
N GLN A 27 11.29 5.01 -3.57
CA GLN A 27 10.04 4.25 -3.61
C GLN A 27 10.31 2.73 -3.55
N LYS A 28 11.32 2.22 -4.25
CA LYS A 28 11.75 0.81 -4.17
C LYS A 28 12.16 0.44 -2.74
N ILE A 29 13.01 1.24 -2.10
CA ILE A 29 13.46 1.02 -0.72
C ILE A 29 12.28 1.00 0.26
N GLN A 30 11.30 1.91 0.09
CA GLN A 30 10.10 1.93 0.94
C GLN A 30 9.24 0.68 0.76
N VAL A 31 9.08 0.21 -0.48
CA VAL A 31 8.33 -1.02 -0.78
C VAL A 31 9.03 -2.23 -0.15
N GLU A 32 10.35 -2.33 -0.28
CA GLU A 32 11.15 -3.41 0.31
C GLU A 32 11.11 -3.40 1.84
N ALA A 33 11.25 -2.22 2.46
CA ALA A 33 11.12 -2.07 3.91
C ALA A 33 9.72 -2.49 4.41
N SER A 34 8.67 -2.14 3.65
CA SER A 34 7.31 -2.59 3.93
C SER A 34 7.20 -4.11 3.85
N ILE A 35 7.72 -4.74 2.80
CA ILE A 35 7.71 -6.20 2.63
C ILE A 35 8.42 -6.88 3.80
N LYS A 36 9.62 -6.44 4.15
CA LYS A 36 10.40 -7.00 5.27
C LYS A 36 9.62 -6.94 6.59
N LYS A 37 9.00 -5.80 6.89
CA LYS A 37 8.17 -5.65 8.09
C LYS A 37 6.97 -6.60 8.11
N HIS A 38 6.37 -6.89 6.96
CA HIS A 38 5.28 -7.87 6.88
C HIS A 38 5.80 -9.30 7.03
N PHE A 39 6.99 -9.63 6.51
CA PHE A 39 7.60 -10.94 6.72
C PHE A 39 7.85 -11.23 8.20
N GLU A 40 8.36 -10.23 8.93
CA GLU A 40 8.59 -10.33 10.38
C GLU A 40 7.29 -10.47 11.17
N LYS A 41 6.26 -9.68 10.82
CA LYS A 41 5.02 -9.61 11.63
C LYS A 41 3.96 -10.67 11.30
N LEU A 42 3.95 -11.17 10.06
CA LEU A 42 2.97 -12.16 9.61
C LEU A 42 3.51 -13.58 9.68
N GLU A 43 4.78 -13.78 10.02
CA GLU A 43 5.42 -15.10 10.12
C GLU A 43 5.19 -15.91 8.84
N LEU A 44 5.43 -15.28 7.68
CA LEU A 44 5.17 -15.91 6.38
C LEU A 44 6.13 -17.08 6.17
N SER A 45 5.60 -18.21 5.71
CA SER A 45 6.42 -19.34 5.28
C SER A 45 7.25 -19.01 4.03
N GLU A 46 8.31 -19.77 3.78
CA GLU A 46 9.15 -19.63 2.58
C GLU A 46 8.36 -19.73 1.27
N GLN A 47 7.26 -20.48 1.26
CA GLN A 47 6.38 -20.60 0.09
C GLN A 47 5.42 -19.40 -0.08
N GLN A 48 5.09 -18.71 1.02
CA GLN A 48 4.20 -17.54 1.01
C GLN A 48 4.95 -16.24 0.69
N LYS A 49 6.19 -16.09 1.18
CA LYS A 49 7.04 -14.91 0.98
C LYS A 49 7.11 -14.43 -0.49
N PRO A 50 7.50 -15.26 -1.48
CA PRO A 50 7.62 -14.80 -2.87
C PRO A 50 6.26 -14.39 -3.47
N LYS A 51 5.18 -15.10 -3.11
CA LYS A 51 3.82 -14.76 -3.57
C LYS A 51 3.35 -13.44 -2.99
N PHE A 52 3.57 -13.23 -1.69
CA PHE A 52 3.22 -12.00 -1.00
C PHE A 52 3.99 -10.81 -1.56
N GLU A 53 5.31 -10.96 -1.72
CA GLU A 53 6.17 -9.94 -2.31
C GLU A 53 5.71 -9.53 -3.71
N ALA A 54 5.41 -10.50 -4.58
CA ALA A 54 4.91 -10.23 -5.93
C ALA A 54 3.61 -9.42 -5.92
N ILE A 55 2.66 -9.79 -5.05
CA ILE A 55 1.40 -9.05 -4.89
C ILE A 55 1.68 -7.62 -4.41
N ILE A 56 2.48 -7.45 -3.35
CA ILE A 56 2.79 -6.12 -2.79
C ILE A 56 3.48 -5.23 -3.83
N LYS A 57 4.50 -5.73 -4.54
CA LYS A 57 5.21 -4.98 -5.57
C LYS A 57 4.26 -4.53 -6.69
N ARG A 58 3.41 -5.43 -7.19
CA ARG A 58 2.45 -5.13 -8.25
C ARG A 58 1.45 -4.05 -7.84
N TYR A 59 0.91 -4.12 -6.62
CA TYR A 59 -0.02 -3.10 -6.13
C TYR A 59 0.68 -1.79 -5.78
N ALA A 60 1.94 -1.82 -5.32
CA ALA A 60 2.72 -0.61 -5.09
C ALA A 60 2.86 0.24 -6.36
N ILE A 61 3.18 -0.40 -7.49
CA ILE A 61 3.23 0.27 -8.81
C ILE A 61 1.90 0.94 -9.13
N GLN A 62 0.79 0.21 -8.97
CA GLN A 62 -0.55 0.76 -9.26
C GLN A 62 -0.91 1.94 -8.34
N PHE A 63 -0.48 1.92 -7.07
CA PHE A 63 -0.69 3.05 -6.16
C PHE A 63 0.17 4.26 -6.53
N ILE A 64 1.42 4.05 -6.96
CA ILE A 64 2.30 5.12 -7.46
C ILE A 64 1.67 5.78 -8.68
N HIS A 65 1.26 5.00 -9.68
CA HIS A 65 0.57 5.52 -10.87
C HIS A 65 -0.72 6.25 -10.52
N LEU A 66 -1.49 5.73 -9.55
CA LEU A 66 -2.70 6.40 -9.09
C LEU A 66 -2.38 7.77 -8.46
N GLN A 67 -1.31 7.86 -7.68
CA GLN A 67 -0.85 9.11 -7.08
C GLN A 67 -0.45 10.14 -8.14
N GLU A 68 0.28 9.70 -9.17
CA GLU A 68 0.76 10.54 -10.28
C GLU A 68 -0.33 10.89 -11.30
N SER A 69 -1.43 10.13 -11.34
CA SER A 69 -2.50 10.37 -12.31
C SER A 69 -3.15 11.76 -12.18
N ASN A 70 -3.71 12.27 -13.27
CA ASN A 70 -4.47 13.53 -13.28
C ASN A 70 -5.92 13.38 -12.79
N GLN A 71 -6.26 12.26 -12.14
CA GLN A 71 -7.62 12.02 -11.64
C GLN A 71 -7.98 12.99 -10.51
N GLY A 72 -9.24 13.44 -10.49
CA GLY A 72 -9.78 14.23 -9.39
C GLY A 72 -9.72 13.46 -8.05
N ARG A 73 -9.62 14.19 -6.93
CA ARG A 73 -9.42 13.62 -5.58
C ARG A 73 -10.42 12.52 -5.22
N LEU A 74 -11.70 12.71 -5.52
CA LEU A 74 -12.74 11.71 -5.26
C LEU A 74 -12.57 10.45 -6.13
N SER A 75 -12.17 10.63 -7.40
CA SER A 75 -11.88 9.51 -8.30
C SER A 75 -10.67 8.73 -7.81
N LYS A 76 -9.58 9.41 -7.45
CA LYS A 76 -8.40 8.76 -6.86
C LYS A 76 -8.76 7.94 -5.62
N TYR A 77 -9.60 8.48 -4.74
CA TYR A 77 -10.07 7.77 -3.57
C TYR A 77 -10.86 6.50 -3.92
N LYS A 78 -11.78 6.57 -4.87
CA LYS A 78 -12.55 5.39 -5.34
C LYS A 78 -11.63 4.33 -5.92
N THR A 79 -10.69 4.72 -6.79
CA THR A 79 -9.70 3.81 -7.38
C THR A 79 -8.83 3.19 -6.30
N TYR A 80 -8.32 3.99 -5.36
CA TYR A 80 -7.52 3.51 -4.23
C TYR A 80 -8.27 2.45 -3.42
N LYS A 81 -9.55 2.71 -3.10
CA LYS A 81 -10.38 1.77 -2.35
C LYS A 81 -10.58 0.46 -3.11
N ALA A 82 -10.82 0.54 -4.43
CA ALA A 82 -10.95 -0.65 -5.27
C ALA A 82 -9.64 -1.45 -5.34
N LEU A 83 -8.49 -0.80 -5.55
CA LEU A 83 -7.17 -1.43 -5.55
C LEU A 83 -6.83 -2.08 -4.20
N SER A 84 -7.13 -1.39 -3.11
CA SER A 84 -6.91 -1.92 -1.75
C SER A 84 -7.76 -3.16 -1.48
N LYS A 85 -9.03 -3.15 -1.92
CA LYS A 85 -9.92 -4.30 -1.79
C LYS A 85 -9.37 -5.50 -2.57
N LYS A 86 -9.04 -5.31 -3.86
CA LYS A 86 -8.49 -6.38 -4.70
C LYS A 86 -7.17 -6.94 -4.15
N ARG A 87 -6.27 -6.08 -3.68
CA ARG A 87 -5.03 -6.51 -3.01
C ARG A 87 -5.32 -7.39 -1.80
N ASN A 88 -6.27 -6.99 -0.96
CA ASN A 88 -6.62 -7.75 0.24
C ASN A 88 -7.22 -9.11 -0.13
N GLU A 89 -8.09 -9.18 -1.14
CA GLU A 89 -8.64 -10.42 -1.67
C GLU A 89 -7.53 -11.36 -2.15
N GLU A 90 -6.56 -10.87 -2.93
CA GLU A 90 -5.43 -11.68 -3.40
C GLU A 90 -4.47 -12.11 -2.27
N ILE A 91 -4.25 -11.27 -1.27
CA ILE A 91 -3.44 -11.64 -0.11
C ILE A 91 -4.15 -12.72 0.72
N GLN A 92 -5.48 -12.63 0.84
CA GLN A 92 -6.27 -13.61 1.56
C GLN A 92 -6.14 -15.02 0.96
N THR A 93 -5.93 -15.15 -0.35
CA THR A 93 -5.77 -16.47 -0.98
C THR A 93 -4.43 -17.15 -0.66
N ILE A 94 -3.44 -16.40 -0.16
CA ILE A 94 -2.10 -16.93 0.15
C ILE A 94 -1.80 -17.01 1.65
N LEU A 95 -2.58 -16.31 2.49
CA LEU A 95 -2.42 -16.30 3.94
C LEU A 95 -3.38 -17.28 4.61
N SER A 96 -2.99 -17.80 5.77
CA SER A 96 -3.96 -18.43 6.67
C SER A 96 -4.92 -17.38 7.23
N ILE A 97 -6.06 -17.83 7.78
CA ILE A 97 -7.05 -16.93 8.40
C ILE A 97 -6.39 -16.06 9.49
N SER A 98 -5.62 -16.68 10.37
CA SER A 98 -4.90 -15.97 11.43
C SER A 98 -3.88 -14.95 10.89
N GLN A 99 -3.12 -15.31 9.85
CA GLN A 99 -2.18 -14.39 9.20
C GLN A 99 -2.91 -13.22 8.53
N PHE A 100 -4.07 -13.48 7.92
CA PHE A 100 -4.88 -12.44 7.28
C PHE A 100 -5.49 -11.47 8.31
N GLU A 101 -5.96 -11.96 9.45
CA GLU A 101 -6.42 -11.11 10.56
C GLU A 101 -5.31 -10.20 11.10
N LYS A 102 -4.10 -10.76 11.31
CA LYS A 102 -2.90 -9.97 11.65
C LYS A 102 -2.63 -8.91 10.58
N TYR A 103 -2.70 -9.27 9.30
CA TYR A 103 -2.50 -8.35 8.19
C TYR A 103 -3.48 -7.17 8.19
N VAL A 104 -4.79 -7.45 8.33
CA VAL A 104 -5.83 -6.42 8.40
C VAL A 104 -5.62 -5.52 9.62
N THR A 105 -5.21 -6.08 10.75
CA THR A 105 -4.92 -5.32 11.98
C THR A 105 -3.76 -4.36 11.76
N LEU A 106 -2.67 -4.81 11.14
CA LEU A 106 -1.53 -3.96 10.80
C LEU A 106 -1.92 -2.81 9.84
N GLN A 107 -2.81 -3.07 8.88
CA GLN A 107 -3.34 -2.01 8.01
C GLN A 107 -4.10 -0.95 8.81
N LYS A 108 -4.97 -1.37 9.75
CA LYS A 108 -5.75 -0.46 10.60
C LYS A 108 -4.85 0.37 11.52
N GLU A 109 -3.85 -0.24 12.15
CA GLU A 109 -2.88 0.47 12.99
C GLU A 109 -2.14 1.56 12.22
N LEU A 110 -1.69 1.24 11.00
CA LEU A 110 -1.02 2.21 10.13
C LEU A 110 -1.96 3.36 9.76
N GLN A 111 -3.21 3.05 9.38
CA GLN A 111 -4.22 4.06 9.11
C GLN A 111 -4.41 4.99 10.33
N GLN A 112 -4.65 4.42 11.52
CA GLN A 112 -4.88 5.21 12.73
C GLN A 112 -3.70 6.12 13.08
N LYS A 113 -2.46 5.63 12.94
CA LYS A 113 -1.26 6.45 13.16
C LYS A 113 -1.21 7.66 12.23
N MET A 114 -1.63 7.50 10.98
CA MET A 114 -1.68 8.61 10.02
C MET A 114 -2.86 9.55 10.25
N MET A 115 -3.99 9.06 10.76
CA MET A 115 -5.10 9.92 11.18
C MET A 115 -4.66 10.83 12.34
N ASN A 116 -4.04 10.24 13.36
CA ASN A 116 -3.58 10.97 14.54
C ASN A 116 -2.50 11.99 14.19
N LYS A 117 -1.55 11.65 13.29
CA LYS A 117 -0.51 12.58 12.81
C LYS A 117 -1.06 13.80 12.04
N LYS A 118 -2.30 13.73 11.52
CA LYS A 118 -2.93 14.85 10.82
C LYS A 118 -3.78 15.74 11.72
N MET A 119 -4.14 15.25 12.89
CA MET A 119 -4.93 15.98 13.88
C MET A 119 -4.06 16.78 14.86
N ASN A 120 -2.78 16.42 14.99
CA ASN A 120 -1.73 17.23 15.62
C ASN A 120 -1.01 18.07 14.59
#